data_AF-A0A933LDV3-F1
#
_entry.id   AF-A0A933LDV3-F1
#
_cell.length_a   1.000
_cell.length_b   1.000
_cell.length_c   1.000
_cell.angle_alpha   90.00
_cell.angle_beta   90.00
_cell.angle_gamma   90.00
#
_symmetry.space_group_name_H-M   'P 1'
#
loop_
_entity.id
_entity.type
_entity.pdbx_description
1 polymer ?
#
loop_
_entity_poly.entity_id
_entity_poly.type
_entity_poly.pdbx_seq_one_letter_code
_entity_poly.pdbx_strand_id
1 'polypeptide(L)'
;MKNIILFCVVTVLYVGRVNAQSERSLIREGNRHYKNMQFADAEVSYRKALEKNKELHEGSFNLGDALYKQGRYEEAADQYRNSTTRDHNLKAQAQGFHNLGNALLKAQKLPESIAAYKEALKLNPNDTDTKYNLEYAKALLKRQQQQKKEQKKDEQKQQEQQQQNQQNQDQQKQEQQNEEQKKQQEQRQQQAQQQEQQRAQQRKQQISKQDAERILEALKNEEKDVQKKLHKKVPARVKVEKDW
;
A
#
# COMPACT_ATOMS: atom_id res chain seq x y z
N MET A 1 -73.66 40.58 -29.75
CA MET A 1 -72.69 41.00 -28.72
C MET A 1 -73.04 40.53 -27.30
N LYS A 2 -74.32 40.50 -26.88
CA LYS A 2 -74.71 40.03 -25.53
C LYS A 2 -74.40 38.54 -25.24
N ASN A 3 -74.37 37.67 -26.25
CA ASN A 3 -74.14 36.23 -26.06
C ASN A 3 -72.66 35.83 -26.00
N ILE A 4 -71.74 36.69 -26.45
CA ILE A 4 -70.29 36.44 -26.39
C ILE A 4 -69.74 36.79 -24.99
N ILE A 5 -70.27 37.85 -24.38
CA ILE A 5 -69.93 38.24 -23.01
C ILE A 5 -70.39 37.17 -22.01
N LEU A 6 -71.55 36.55 -22.25
CA LEU A 6 -72.07 35.48 -21.39
C LEU A 6 -71.19 34.22 -21.42
N PHE A 7 -70.55 33.93 -22.55
CA PHE A 7 -69.65 32.77 -22.67
C PHE A 7 -68.30 32.98 -21.99
N CYS A 8 -67.80 34.22 -21.92
CA CYS A 8 -66.54 34.56 -21.23
C CYS A 8 -66.67 34.58 -19.70
N VAL A 9 -67.86 34.80 -19.14
CA VAL A 9 -68.09 34.83 -17.68
C VAL A 9 -68.20 33.40 -17.12
N VAL A 10 -68.66 32.43 -17.89
CA VAL A 10 -68.81 31.03 -17.45
C VAL A 10 -67.48 30.25 -17.48
N THR A 11 -66.54 30.59 -18.37
CA THR A 11 -65.21 29.93 -18.43
C THR A 11 -64.28 30.35 -17.29
N VAL A 12 -64.46 31.52 -16.68
CA VAL A 12 -63.64 31.98 -15.54
C VAL A 12 -63.92 31.22 -14.25
N LEU A 13 -65.09 30.57 -14.13
CA LEU A 13 -65.45 29.79 -12.94
C LEU A 13 -64.87 28.36 -12.89
N TYR A 14 -64.19 27.89 -13.95
CA TYR A 14 -63.71 26.51 -14.01
C TYR A 14 -62.19 26.34 -13.76
N VAL A 15 -61.40 27.41 -13.74
CA VAL A 15 -59.92 27.30 -13.69
C VAL A 15 -59.32 27.47 -12.29
N GLY A 16 -60.14 27.47 -11.24
CA GLY A 16 -59.73 27.91 -9.90
C GLY A 16 -59.83 26.88 -8.78
N ARG A 17 -59.81 25.57 -9.03
CA ARG A 17 -59.64 24.58 -7.94
C ARG A 17 -58.16 24.40 -7.65
N VAL A 18 -57.51 25.44 -7.12
CA VAL A 18 -56.26 25.26 -6.38
C VAL A 18 -56.65 24.48 -5.13
N ASN A 19 -56.54 23.15 -5.17
CA ASN A 19 -56.62 22.32 -3.98
C ASN A 19 -55.41 22.68 -3.10
N ALA A 20 -55.55 23.75 -2.33
CA ALA A 20 -54.65 24.07 -1.25
C ALA A 20 -54.89 23.04 -0.15
N GLN A 21 -54.44 21.80 -0.36
CA GLN A 21 -54.39 20.81 0.70
C GLN A 21 -53.62 21.44 1.86
N SER A 22 -54.19 21.34 3.07
CA SER A 22 -53.47 21.77 4.26
C SER A 22 -52.27 20.87 4.48
N GLU A 23 -51.23 21.41 5.11
CA GLU A 23 -50.04 20.68 5.52
C GLU A 23 -50.41 19.43 6.34
N ARG A 24 -51.41 19.52 7.24
CA ARG A 24 -51.94 18.37 7.99
C ARG A 24 -52.59 17.30 7.10
N SER A 25 -53.26 17.71 6.02
CA SER A 25 -53.86 16.76 5.07
C SER A 25 -52.78 15.97 4.34
N LEU A 26 -51.69 16.64 3.93
CA LEU A 26 -50.54 16.03 3.29
C LEU A 26 -49.79 15.08 4.22
N ILE A 27 -49.63 15.42 5.51
CA ILE A 27 -49.10 14.49 6.51
C ILE A 27 -49.96 13.22 6.60
N ARG A 28 -51.29 13.36 6.69
CA ARG A 28 -52.18 12.19 6.74
C ARG A 28 -52.11 11.34 5.47
N GLU A 29 -51.93 11.96 4.31
CA GLU A 29 -51.72 11.25 3.05
C GLU A 29 -50.40 10.49 3.03
N GLY A 30 -49.31 11.13 3.45
CA GLY A 30 -48.01 10.48 3.62
C GLY A 30 -48.09 9.31 4.59
N ASN A 31 -48.79 9.46 5.73
CA ASN A 31 -48.97 8.39 6.70
C ASN A 31 -49.75 7.20 6.11
N ARG A 32 -50.72 7.43 5.21
CA ARG A 32 -51.43 6.36 4.49
C ARG A 32 -50.49 5.62 3.53
N HIS A 33 -49.73 6.35 2.72
CA HIS A 33 -48.73 5.75 1.83
C HIS A 33 -47.69 4.94 2.60
N TYR A 34 -47.18 5.49 3.71
CA TYR A 34 -46.21 4.82 4.57
C TYR A 34 -46.77 3.52 5.15
N LYS A 35 -48.01 3.53 5.65
CA LYS A 35 -48.69 2.33 6.16
C LYS A 35 -48.88 1.27 5.08
N ASN A 36 -49.08 1.68 3.83
CA ASN A 36 -49.18 0.80 2.67
C ASN A 36 -47.80 0.41 2.10
N MET A 37 -46.69 0.75 2.79
CA MET A 37 -45.31 0.51 2.36
C MET A 37 -44.92 1.22 1.05
N GLN A 38 -45.72 2.21 0.63
CA GLN A 38 -45.44 3.07 -0.53
C GLN A 38 -44.53 4.23 -0.10
N PHE A 39 -43.28 3.91 0.25
CA PHE A 39 -42.39 4.87 0.92
C PHE A 39 -42.01 6.06 0.04
N ALA A 40 -41.89 5.88 -1.28
CA ALA A 40 -41.61 6.96 -2.22
C ALA A 40 -42.79 7.96 -2.29
N ASP A 41 -44.03 7.46 -2.36
CA ASP A 41 -45.22 8.31 -2.36
C ASP A 41 -45.37 9.03 -1.01
N ALA A 42 -45.08 8.33 0.10
CA ALA A 42 -45.07 8.93 1.44
C ALA A 42 -44.08 10.10 1.53
N GLU A 43 -42.85 9.91 1.04
CA GLU A 43 -41.85 10.96 0.94
C GLU A 43 -42.35 12.17 0.15
N VAL A 44 -42.98 11.96 -1.01
CA VAL A 44 -43.55 13.06 -1.81
C VAL A 44 -44.59 13.85 -1.01
N SER A 45 -45.51 13.16 -0.31
CA SER A 45 -46.52 13.83 0.52
C SER A 45 -45.89 14.60 1.68
N TYR A 46 -44.89 14.03 2.38
CA TYR A 46 -44.22 14.71 3.49
C TYR A 46 -43.39 15.91 3.04
N ARG A 47 -42.68 15.81 1.90
CA ARG A 47 -41.96 16.96 1.32
C ARG A 47 -42.91 18.10 0.97
N LYS A 48 -44.05 17.81 0.33
CA LYS A 48 -45.10 18.81 0.05
C LYS A 48 -45.65 19.45 1.33
N ALA A 49 -45.79 18.68 2.42
CA ALA A 49 -46.20 19.23 3.71
C ALA A 49 -45.16 20.21 4.27
N LEU A 50 -43.87 19.85 4.20
CA LEU A 50 -42.75 20.69 4.66
C LEU A 50 -42.50 21.91 3.77
N GLU A 51 -42.84 21.86 2.48
CA GLU A 51 -42.84 23.04 1.61
C GLU A 51 -43.84 24.10 2.08
N LYS A 52 -45.01 23.67 2.57
CA LYS A 52 -46.04 24.57 3.13
C LYS A 52 -45.67 25.08 4.52
N ASN A 53 -45.08 24.22 5.36
CA ASN A 53 -44.61 24.60 6.68
C ASN A 53 -43.36 23.82 7.06
N LYS A 54 -42.20 24.48 6.97
CA LYS A 54 -40.87 23.91 7.26
C LYS A 54 -40.66 23.59 8.75
N GLU A 55 -41.48 24.13 9.63
CA GLU A 55 -41.38 23.97 11.08
C GLU A 55 -42.14 22.74 11.61
N LEU A 56 -42.76 21.94 10.74
CA LEU A 56 -43.47 20.72 11.15
C LEU A 56 -42.51 19.61 11.59
N HIS A 57 -42.32 19.45 12.89
CA HIS A 57 -41.50 18.36 13.47
C HIS A 57 -41.98 16.98 13.03
N GLU A 58 -43.30 16.74 13.06
CA GLU A 58 -43.91 15.49 12.58
C GLU A 58 -43.61 15.24 11.11
N GLY A 59 -43.62 16.28 10.27
CA GLY A 59 -43.31 16.16 8.84
C GLY A 59 -41.87 15.72 8.59
N SER A 60 -40.92 16.35 9.29
CA SER A 60 -39.50 15.97 9.21
C SER A 60 -39.26 14.56 9.76
N PHE A 61 -39.87 14.21 10.89
CA PHE A 61 -39.75 12.88 11.48
C PHE A 61 -40.28 11.80 10.52
N ASN A 62 -41.49 11.97 9.99
CA ASN A 62 -42.12 10.98 9.11
C ASN A 62 -41.42 10.91 7.75
N LEU A 63 -40.88 12.03 7.25
CA LEU A 63 -40.00 12.02 6.08
C LEU A 63 -38.72 11.20 6.35
N GLY A 64 -38.11 11.37 7.52
CA GLY A 64 -36.99 10.55 7.97
C GLY A 64 -37.32 9.05 7.95
N ASP A 65 -38.49 8.67 8.46
CA ASP A 65 -38.98 7.28 8.44
C ASP A 65 -39.12 6.73 7.02
N ALA A 66 -39.73 7.50 6.10
CA ALA A 66 -39.88 7.10 4.71
C ALA A 66 -38.52 6.92 4.01
N LEU A 67 -37.57 7.84 4.26
CA LEU A 67 -36.21 7.76 3.71
C LEU A 67 -35.43 6.56 4.27
N TYR A 68 -35.57 6.30 5.57
CA TYR A 68 -34.94 5.16 6.23
C TYR A 68 -35.42 3.84 5.64
N LYS A 69 -36.74 3.71 5.39
CA LYS A 69 -37.32 2.52 4.74
C LYS A 69 -36.87 2.33 3.30
N GLN A 70 -36.51 3.41 2.61
CA GLN A 70 -35.90 3.38 1.27
C GLN A 70 -34.38 3.13 1.28
N GLY A 71 -33.75 2.98 2.45
CA GLY A 71 -32.31 2.79 2.57
C GLY A 71 -31.47 4.06 2.43
N ARG A 72 -32.12 5.24 2.34
CA ARG A 72 -31.47 6.56 2.22
C ARG A 72 -31.11 7.09 3.60
N TYR A 73 -30.20 6.39 4.27
CA TYR A 73 -29.94 6.58 5.70
C TYR A 73 -29.35 7.93 6.07
N GLU A 74 -28.48 8.50 5.23
CA GLU A 74 -27.90 9.82 5.51
C GLU A 74 -28.96 10.93 5.45
N GLU A 75 -29.81 10.91 4.41
CA GLU A 75 -30.90 11.87 4.30
C GLU A 75 -31.94 11.68 5.42
N ALA A 76 -32.21 10.43 5.81
CA ALA A 76 -33.05 10.16 6.97
C ALA A 76 -32.47 10.78 8.26
N ALA A 77 -31.16 10.66 8.47
CA ALA A 77 -30.47 11.26 9.61
C ALA A 77 -30.61 12.80 9.62
N ASP A 78 -30.52 13.46 8.47
CA ASP A 78 -30.71 14.91 8.39
C ASP A 78 -32.14 15.31 8.79
N GLN A 79 -33.15 14.57 8.33
CA GLN A 79 -34.54 14.85 8.68
C GLN A 79 -34.84 14.59 10.16
N TYR A 80 -34.30 13.51 10.73
CA TYR A 80 -34.42 13.26 12.17
C TYR A 80 -33.75 14.36 13.00
N ARG A 81 -32.57 14.84 12.60
CA ARG A 81 -31.90 15.97 13.26
C ARG A 81 -32.74 17.25 13.23
N ASN A 82 -33.39 17.54 12.11
CA ASN A 82 -34.31 18.68 12.00
C ASN A 82 -35.54 18.51 12.90
N SER A 83 -36.05 17.29 13.06
CA SER A 83 -37.20 17.00 13.94
C SER A 83 -36.86 17.14 15.43
N THR A 84 -35.66 16.74 15.87
CA THR A 84 -35.29 16.72 17.30
C THR A 84 -34.92 18.07 17.88
N THR A 85 -34.43 18.99 17.05
CA THR A 85 -33.91 20.29 17.51
C THR A 85 -34.99 21.33 17.84
N ARG A 86 -36.25 21.06 17.49
CA ARG A 86 -37.31 22.06 17.51
C ARG A 86 -38.59 21.63 18.24
N ASP A 87 -38.74 20.34 18.56
CA ASP A 87 -39.89 19.83 19.33
C ASP A 87 -39.73 20.17 20.82
N HIS A 88 -40.79 20.60 21.51
CA HIS A 88 -40.76 20.84 22.97
C HIS A 88 -41.12 19.60 23.80
N ASN A 89 -41.54 18.50 23.17
CA ASN A 89 -41.88 17.26 23.83
C ASN A 89 -40.65 16.36 24.00
N LEU A 90 -40.20 16.18 25.24
CA LEU A 90 -39.02 15.38 25.58
C LEU A 90 -39.10 13.92 25.11
N LYS A 91 -40.30 13.33 25.10
CA LYS A 91 -40.49 11.95 24.62
C LYS A 91 -40.31 11.85 23.11
N ALA A 92 -40.87 12.80 22.37
CA ALA A 92 -40.72 12.85 20.91
C ALA A 92 -39.26 13.16 20.52
N GLN A 93 -38.60 14.07 21.23
CA GLN A 93 -37.16 14.31 21.07
C GLN A 93 -36.33 13.04 21.32
N ALA A 94 -36.60 12.30 22.40
CA ALA A 94 -35.91 11.05 22.69
C ALA A 94 -36.04 10.03 21.54
N GLN A 95 -37.25 9.87 21.01
CA GLN A 95 -37.52 8.99 19.86
C GLN A 95 -36.82 9.48 18.58
N GLY A 96 -36.81 10.78 18.32
CA GLY A 96 -36.10 11.35 17.18
C GLY A 96 -34.59 11.12 17.28
N PHE A 97 -33.99 11.25 18.47
CA PHE A 97 -32.57 10.94 18.68
C PHE A 97 -32.28 9.44 18.55
N HIS A 98 -33.19 8.57 18.99
CA HIS A 98 -33.10 7.12 18.75
C HIS A 98 -33.08 6.80 17.25
N ASN A 99 -34.02 7.35 16.49
CA ASN A 99 -34.11 7.13 15.04
C ASN A 99 -32.93 7.75 14.27
N LEU A 100 -32.44 8.93 14.71
CA LEU A 100 -31.20 9.51 14.21
C LEU A 100 -30.02 8.54 14.43
N GLY A 101 -29.91 7.96 15.63
CA GLY A 101 -28.90 6.96 15.94
C GLY A 101 -28.99 5.73 15.03
N ASN A 102 -30.20 5.23 14.78
CA ASN A 102 -30.45 4.09 13.89
C ASN A 102 -30.03 4.39 12.43
N ALA A 103 -30.40 5.56 11.92
CA ALA A 103 -30.04 6.01 10.59
C ALA A 103 -28.52 6.13 10.44
N LEU A 104 -27.85 6.79 11.39
CA LEU A 104 -26.38 6.93 11.38
C LEU A 104 -25.66 5.59 11.52
N LEU A 105 -26.20 4.65 12.30
CA LEU A 105 -25.67 3.29 12.43
C LEU A 105 -25.69 2.57 11.08
N LYS A 106 -26.82 2.64 10.37
CA LYS A 106 -26.97 2.04 9.04
C LYS A 106 -26.08 2.72 7.99
N ALA A 107 -25.85 4.03 8.11
CA ALA A 107 -24.90 4.79 7.32
C ALA A 107 -23.42 4.55 7.70
N GLN A 108 -23.12 3.63 8.64
CA GLN A 108 -21.76 3.36 9.15
C GLN A 108 -21.06 4.57 9.81
N LYS A 109 -21.81 5.61 10.17
CA LYS A 109 -21.36 6.79 10.94
C LYS A 109 -21.41 6.47 12.43
N LEU A 110 -20.56 5.53 12.86
CA LEU A 110 -20.62 4.93 14.20
C LEU A 110 -20.42 5.94 15.33
N PRO A 111 -19.44 6.87 15.29
CA PRO A 111 -19.28 7.88 16.34
C PRO A 111 -20.51 8.78 16.52
N GLU A 112 -21.11 9.22 15.43
CA GLU A 112 -22.28 10.09 15.41
C GLU A 112 -23.54 9.33 15.88
N SER A 113 -23.68 8.07 15.47
CA SER A 113 -24.74 7.18 15.96
C SER A 113 -24.68 7.02 17.49
N ILE A 114 -23.49 6.77 18.03
CA ILE A 114 -23.24 6.69 19.48
C ILE A 114 -23.63 7.99 20.19
N ALA A 115 -23.31 9.15 19.61
CA ALA A 115 -23.69 10.44 20.17
C ALA A 115 -25.21 10.61 20.20
N ALA A 116 -25.90 10.29 19.10
CA ALA A 116 -27.36 10.39 19.02
C ALA A 116 -28.07 9.48 20.03
N TYR A 117 -27.65 8.22 20.17
CA TYR A 117 -28.23 7.32 21.19
C TYR A 117 -27.97 7.82 22.62
N LYS A 118 -26.83 8.46 22.89
CA LYS A 118 -26.57 9.08 24.20
C LYS A 118 -27.55 10.21 24.48
N GLU A 119 -27.83 11.08 23.50
CA GLU A 119 -28.84 12.13 23.66
C GLU A 119 -30.24 11.54 23.90
N ALA A 120 -30.63 10.50 23.16
CA ALA A 120 -31.88 9.79 23.40
C ALA A 120 -31.99 9.25 24.84
N LEU A 121 -30.93 8.63 25.36
CA LEU A 121 -30.91 8.09 26.73
C LEU A 121 -30.82 9.15 27.83
N LYS A 122 -30.30 10.35 27.53
CA LYS A 122 -30.40 11.47 28.48
C LYS A 122 -31.86 11.89 28.68
N LEU A 123 -32.65 11.87 27.60
CA LEU A 123 -34.06 12.24 27.61
C LEU A 123 -34.98 11.11 28.10
N ASN A 124 -34.65 9.85 27.77
CA ASN A 124 -35.35 8.66 28.23
C ASN A 124 -34.36 7.57 28.68
N PRO A 125 -33.92 7.58 29.95
CA PRO A 125 -32.95 6.63 30.47
C PRO A 125 -33.43 5.17 30.53
N ASN A 126 -34.73 4.92 30.37
CA ASN A 126 -35.33 3.59 30.49
C ASN A 126 -35.55 2.90 29.14
N ASP A 127 -35.19 3.54 28.03
CA ASP A 127 -35.27 2.94 26.70
C ASP A 127 -34.23 1.81 26.52
N THR A 128 -34.69 0.57 26.63
CA THR A 128 -33.85 -0.62 26.50
C THR A 128 -33.34 -0.84 25.09
N ASP A 129 -34.13 -0.48 24.07
CA ASP A 129 -33.77 -0.66 22.67
C ASP A 129 -32.64 0.31 22.30
N THR A 130 -32.73 1.56 22.77
CA THR A 130 -31.65 2.54 22.62
C THR A 130 -30.37 2.09 23.32
N LYS A 131 -30.46 1.54 24.55
CA LYS A 131 -29.29 1.00 25.26
C LYS A 131 -28.62 -0.12 24.47
N TYR A 132 -29.40 -1.06 23.96
CA TYR A 132 -28.90 -2.16 23.15
C TYR A 132 -28.19 -1.63 21.89
N ASN A 133 -28.83 -0.72 21.15
CA ASN A 133 -28.27 -0.16 19.92
C ASN A 133 -27.00 0.67 20.18
N LEU A 134 -26.92 1.38 21.31
CA LEU A 134 -25.71 2.09 21.74
C LEU A 134 -24.54 1.13 21.96
N GLU A 135 -24.77 0.04 22.71
CA GLU A 135 -23.71 -0.94 22.97
C GLU A 135 -23.30 -1.68 21.69
N TYR A 136 -24.25 -1.98 20.81
CA TYR A 136 -23.97 -2.54 19.49
C TYR A 136 -23.10 -1.59 18.64
N ALA A 137 -23.44 -0.30 18.58
CA ALA A 137 -22.67 0.70 17.84
C ALA A 137 -21.24 0.86 18.39
N LYS A 138 -21.07 0.85 19.73
CA LYS A 138 -19.75 0.86 20.38
C LYS A 138 -18.93 -0.39 20.04
N ALA A 139 -19.55 -1.57 20.05
CA ALA A 139 -18.89 -2.83 19.72
C ALA A 139 -18.39 -2.82 18.27
N LEU A 140 -19.22 -2.34 17.33
CA LEU A 140 -18.81 -2.17 15.93
C LEU A 140 -17.63 -1.20 15.80
N LEU A 141 -17.66 -0.06 16.49
CA LEU A 141 -16.57 0.93 16.44
C LEU A 141 -15.26 0.33 16.98
N LYS A 142 -15.33 -0.38 18.10
CA LYS A 142 -14.17 -1.08 18.69
C LYS A 142 -13.60 -2.12 17.73
N ARG A 143 -14.46 -2.93 17.10
CA ARG A 143 -14.06 -3.94 16.12
C ARG A 143 -13.38 -3.29 14.90
N GLN A 144 -13.94 -2.19 14.39
CA GLN A 144 -13.35 -1.44 13.27
C GLN A 144 -11.96 -0.90 13.63
N GLN A 145 -11.78 -0.40 14.85
CA GLN A 145 -10.48 0.05 15.34
C GLN A 145 -9.46 -1.08 15.50
N GLN A 146 -9.89 -2.26 15.97
CA GLN A 146 -9.04 -3.45 16.10
C GLN A 146 -8.56 -3.94 14.72
N GLN A 147 -9.47 -4.06 13.75
CA GLN A 147 -9.12 -4.46 12.38
C GLN A 147 -8.10 -3.51 11.75
N LYS A 148 -8.27 -2.19 11.94
CA LYS A 148 -7.30 -1.20 11.46
C LYS A 148 -5.92 -1.32 12.14
N LYS A 149 -5.87 -1.72 13.41
CA LYS A 149 -4.59 -1.96 14.12
C LYS A 149 -3.91 -3.24 13.63
N GLU A 150 -4.67 -4.29 13.38
CA GLU A 150 -4.17 -5.56 12.83
C GLU A 150 -3.60 -5.36 11.43
N GLN A 151 -4.33 -4.69 10.55
CA GLN A 151 -3.85 -4.34 9.20
C GLN A 151 -2.53 -3.57 9.23
N LYS A 152 -2.42 -2.54 10.07
CA LYS A 152 -1.16 -1.78 10.22
C LYS A 152 -0.01 -2.63 10.74
N LYS A 153 -0.29 -3.58 11.63
CA LYS A 153 0.74 -4.49 12.17
C LYS A 153 1.22 -5.46 11.10
N ASP A 154 0.32 -5.96 10.25
CA ASP A 154 0.67 -6.85 9.16
C ASP A 154 1.44 -6.12 8.05
N GLU A 155 1.05 -4.89 7.71
CA GLU A 155 1.80 -4.01 6.80
C GLU A 155 3.22 -3.75 7.32
N GLN A 156 3.37 -3.44 8.62
CA GLN A 156 4.67 -3.20 9.23
C GLN A 156 5.56 -4.45 9.19
N LYS A 157 5.01 -5.63 9.52
CA LYS A 157 5.76 -6.90 9.42
C LYS A 157 6.22 -7.19 7.99
N GLN A 158 5.38 -6.89 7.00
CA GLN A 158 5.72 -7.10 5.60
C GLN A 158 6.86 -6.17 5.17
N GLN A 159 6.86 -4.91 5.62
CA GLN A 159 7.96 -3.97 5.38
C GLN A 159 9.26 -4.41 6.05
N GLU A 160 9.19 -4.86 7.32
CA GLU A 160 10.36 -5.39 8.05
C GLU A 160 10.95 -6.62 7.33
N GLN A 161 10.10 -7.54 6.85
CA GLN A 161 10.55 -8.71 6.11
C GLN A 161 11.18 -8.35 4.75
N GLN A 162 10.64 -7.34 4.05
CA GLN A 162 11.25 -6.83 2.81
C GLN A 162 12.61 -6.22 3.06
N GLN A 163 12.77 -5.39 4.10
CA GLN A 163 14.07 -4.82 4.47
C GLN A 163 15.09 -5.90 4.83
N GLN A 164 14.68 -6.92 5.60
CA GLN A 164 15.57 -8.02 5.96
C GLN A 164 16.00 -8.83 4.74
N ASN A 165 15.09 -9.11 3.81
CA ASN A 165 15.43 -9.80 2.56
C ASN A 165 16.39 -8.98 1.69
N GLN A 166 16.22 -7.66 1.66
CA GLN A 166 17.11 -6.76 0.92
C GLN A 166 18.51 -6.71 1.55
N GLN A 167 18.61 -6.61 2.88
CA GLN A 167 19.89 -6.71 3.59
C GLN A 167 20.59 -8.05 3.33
N ASN A 168 19.86 -9.17 3.38
CA ASN A 168 20.43 -10.48 3.09
C ASN A 168 20.95 -10.60 1.64
N GLN A 169 20.23 -10.03 0.66
CA GLN A 169 20.69 -9.97 -0.73
C GLN A 169 21.95 -9.13 -0.91
N ASP A 170 22.02 -7.98 -0.25
CA ASP A 170 23.19 -7.11 -0.31
C ASP A 170 24.42 -7.77 0.33
N GLN A 171 24.22 -8.47 1.46
CA GLN A 171 25.27 -9.23 2.13
C GLN A 171 25.78 -10.39 1.27
N GLN A 172 24.90 -11.15 0.61
CA GLN A 172 25.30 -12.20 -0.34
C GLN A 172 26.09 -11.65 -1.54
N LYS A 173 25.69 -10.49 -2.07
CA LYS A 173 26.45 -9.84 -3.17
C LYS A 173 27.84 -9.43 -2.72
N GLN A 174 27.97 -8.91 -1.49
CA GLN A 174 29.25 -8.50 -0.94
C GLN A 174 30.17 -9.70 -0.68
N GLU A 175 29.63 -10.82 -0.19
CA GLU A 175 30.37 -12.08 -0.03
C GLU A 175 30.87 -12.62 -1.38
N GLN A 176 30.01 -12.64 -2.42
CA GLN A 176 30.41 -13.05 -3.77
C GLN A 176 31.54 -12.17 -4.34
N GLN A 177 31.45 -10.84 -4.17
CA GLN A 177 32.51 -9.92 -4.60
C GLN A 177 33.83 -10.17 -3.86
N ASN A 178 33.77 -10.44 -2.56
CA ASN A 178 34.96 -10.75 -1.76
C ASN A 178 35.60 -12.08 -2.20
N GLU A 179 34.81 -13.13 -2.45
CA GLU A 179 35.33 -14.40 -2.98
C GLU A 179 35.96 -14.24 -4.35
N GLU A 180 35.35 -13.45 -5.23
CA GLU A 180 35.87 -13.19 -6.56
C GLU A 180 37.19 -12.41 -6.52
N GLN A 181 37.29 -11.38 -5.66
CA GLN A 181 38.55 -10.68 -5.42
C GLN A 181 39.64 -11.61 -4.88
N LYS A 182 39.29 -12.51 -3.95
CA LYS A 182 40.23 -13.45 -3.35
C LYS A 182 40.77 -14.45 -4.39
N LYS A 183 39.91 -15.01 -5.23
CA LYS A 183 40.31 -15.86 -6.37
C LYS A 183 41.23 -15.12 -7.34
N GLN A 184 40.93 -13.86 -7.64
CA GLN A 184 41.78 -13.03 -8.50
C GLN A 184 43.17 -12.79 -7.88
N GLN A 185 43.23 -12.58 -6.57
CA GLN A 185 44.48 -12.39 -5.84
C GLN A 185 45.32 -13.67 -5.81
N GLU A 186 44.70 -14.83 -5.58
CA GLU A 186 45.36 -16.14 -5.64
C GLU A 186 45.91 -16.43 -7.05
N GLN A 187 45.14 -16.14 -8.11
CA GLN A 187 45.61 -16.27 -9.49
C GLN A 187 46.84 -15.39 -9.77
N ARG A 188 46.83 -14.13 -9.31
CA ARG A 188 47.99 -13.23 -9.45
C ARG A 188 49.22 -13.76 -8.71
N GLN A 189 49.06 -14.33 -7.51
CA GLN A 189 50.16 -14.93 -6.77
C GLN A 189 50.72 -16.17 -7.47
N GLN A 190 49.87 -17.05 -8.00
CA GLN A 190 50.31 -18.22 -8.77
C GLN A 190 51.06 -17.83 -10.04
N GLN A 191 50.58 -16.82 -10.78
CA GLN A 191 51.29 -16.30 -11.95
C GLN A 191 52.64 -15.71 -11.57
N ALA A 192 52.73 -14.96 -10.47
CA ALA A 192 53.99 -14.39 -9.99
C ALA A 192 55.00 -15.50 -9.63
N GLN A 193 54.55 -16.55 -8.93
CA GLN A 193 55.40 -17.71 -8.60
C GLN A 193 55.88 -18.47 -9.85
N GLN A 194 55.02 -18.67 -10.85
CA GLN A 194 55.43 -19.29 -12.12
C GLN A 194 56.47 -18.45 -12.86
N GLN A 195 56.29 -17.12 -12.90
CA GLN A 195 57.28 -16.22 -13.48
C GLN A 195 58.62 -16.27 -12.74
N GLU A 196 58.59 -16.36 -11.41
CA GLU A 196 59.80 -16.48 -10.60
C GLU A 196 60.53 -17.81 -10.81
N GLN A 197 59.79 -18.93 -10.91
CA GLN A 197 60.35 -20.23 -11.28
C GLN A 197 60.98 -20.23 -12.68
N GLN A 198 60.30 -19.63 -13.68
CA GLN A 198 60.86 -19.51 -15.03
C GLN A 198 62.15 -18.67 -15.04
N ARG A 199 62.16 -17.54 -14.31
CA ARG A 199 63.37 -16.72 -14.14
C ARG A 199 64.50 -17.49 -13.44
N ALA A 200 64.18 -18.30 -12.43
CA ALA A 200 65.17 -19.13 -11.74
C ALA A 200 65.74 -20.23 -12.65
N GLN A 201 64.92 -20.88 -13.48
CA GLN A 201 65.38 -21.84 -14.49
C GLN A 201 66.26 -21.19 -15.55
N GLN A 202 65.89 -20.01 -16.05
CA GLN A 202 66.72 -19.25 -16.99
C GLN A 202 68.08 -18.87 -16.38
N ARG A 203 68.11 -18.44 -15.11
CA ARG A 203 69.37 -18.17 -14.40
C ARG A 203 70.25 -19.42 -14.27
N LYS A 204 69.67 -20.59 -13.93
CA LYS A 204 70.43 -21.86 -13.88
C LYS A 204 71.01 -22.25 -15.24
N GLN A 205 70.24 -22.08 -16.32
CA GLN A 205 70.71 -22.35 -17.68
C GLN A 205 71.83 -21.40 -18.11
N GLN A 206 71.77 -20.11 -17.74
CA GLN A 206 72.83 -19.15 -18.03
C GLN A 206 74.14 -19.49 -17.30
N ILE A 207 74.07 -19.84 -16.02
CA ILE A 207 75.24 -20.28 -15.22
C ILE A 207 75.87 -21.54 -15.85
N SER A 208 75.05 -22.52 -16.24
CA SER A 208 75.52 -23.74 -16.89
C SER A 208 76.21 -23.48 -18.24
N LYS A 209 75.78 -22.49 -19.02
CA LYS A 209 76.45 -22.11 -20.28
C LYS A 209 77.83 -21.51 -20.03
N GLN A 210 77.95 -20.60 -19.06
CA GLN A 210 79.24 -20.01 -18.70
C GLN A 210 80.21 -21.06 -18.15
N ASP A 211 79.73 -22.00 -17.35
CA ASP A 211 80.53 -23.11 -16.85
C ASP A 211 81.02 -24.02 -18.00
N ALA A 212 80.16 -24.31 -18.97
CA ALA A 212 80.51 -25.09 -20.15
C ALA A 212 81.55 -24.39 -21.04
N GLU A 213 81.42 -23.07 -21.24
CA GLU A 213 82.40 -22.26 -21.99
C GLU A 213 83.77 -22.29 -21.33
N ARG A 214 83.84 -22.17 -20.00
CA ARG A 214 85.10 -22.24 -19.25
C ARG A 214 85.77 -23.62 -19.36
N ILE A 215 84.98 -24.70 -19.33
CA ILE A 215 85.50 -26.06 -19.54
C ILE A 215 86.01 -26.22 -20.98
N LEU A 216 85.27 -25.70 -21.96
CA LEU A 216 85.67 -25.74 -23.37
C LEU A 216 86.97 -24.96 -23.62
N GLU A 217 87.13 -23.79 -23.00
CA GLU A 217 88.36 -22.99 -23.05
C GLU A 217 89.55 -23.76 -22.43
N ALA A 218 89.33 -24.41 -21.29
CA ALA A 218 90.34 -25.23 -20.62
C ALA A 218 90.78 -26.41 -21.51
N LEU A 219 89.82 -27.14 -22.11
CA LEU A 219 90.10 -28.24 -23.04
C LEU A 219 90.86 -27.78 -24.28
N LYS A 220 90.48 -26.63 -24.85
CA LYS A 220 91.16 -26.05 -26.01
C LYS A 220 92.60 -25.63 -25.69
N ASN A 221 92.85 -25.15 -24.47
CA ASN A 221 94.19 -24.81 -24.01
C ASN A 221 95.03 -26.07 -23.75
N GLU A 222 94.46 -27.10 -23.13
CA GLU A 222 95.10 -28.40 -23.01
C GLU A 222 95.45 -29.00 -24.37
N GLU A 223 94.53 -28.96 -25.34
CA GLU A 223 94.76 -29.44 -26.70
C GLU A 223 95.91 -28.68 -27.37
N LYS A 224 95.94 -27.34 -27.26
CA LYS A 224 97.06 -26.52 -27.76
C LYS A 224 98.39 -26.92 -27.12
N ASP A 225 98.41 -27.21 -25.83
CA ASP A 225 99.62 -27.62 -25.13
C ASP A 225 100.06 -29.04 -25.54
N VAL A 226 99.13 -29.95 -25.76
CA VAL A 226 99.40 -31.29 -26.33
C VAL A 226 99.95 -31.17 -27.76
N GLN A 227 99.35 -30.35 -28.61
CA GLN A 227 99.84 -30.05 -29.96
C GLN A 227 101.26 -29.48 -29.94
N LYS A 228 101.56 -28.50 -29.06
CA LYS A 228 102.93 -27.99 -28.86
C LYS A 228 103.92 -29.08 -28.43
N LYS A 229 103.50 -29.99 -27.54
CA LYS A 229 104.33 -31.12 -27.10
C LYS A 229 104.58 -32.11 -28.23
N LEU A 230 103.59 -32.36 -29.10
CA LEU A 230 103.75 -33.18 -30.31
C LEU A 230 104.70 -32.52 -31.32
N HIS A 231 104.58 -31.22 -31.57
CA HIS A 231 105.48 -30.49 -32.47
C HIS A 231 106.92 -30.37 -31.96
N LYS A 232 107.16 -30.50 -30.65
CA LYS A 232 108.52 -30.60 -30.06
C LYS A 232 109.16 -32.00 -30.20
N LYS A 233 108.41 -33.02 -30.62
CA LYS A 233 108.92 -34.38 -30.88
C LYS A 233 108.79 -34.73 -32.37
N VAL A 234 109.48 -33.99 -33.23
CA VAL A 234 109.85 -34.50 -34.56
C VAL A 234 111.29 -35.00 -34.47
N PRO A 235 111.55 -36.31 -34.58
CA PRO A 235 112.91 -36.85 -34.47
C PRO A 235 113.75 -36.46 -35.69
N ALA A 236 115.00 -36.09 -35.42
CA ALA A 236 115.99 -35.73 -36.42
C ALA A 236 116.19 -36.86 -37.44
N ARG A 237 116.14 -36.50 -38.73
CA ARG A 237 116.52 -37.38 -39.85
C ARG A 237 118.02 -37.69 -39.74
N VAL A 238 118.35 -38.90 -39.31
CA VAL A 238 119.70 -39.45 -39.35
C VAL A 238 120.09 -39.71 -40.81
N LYS A 239 121.20 -39.13 -41.26
CA LYS A 239 121.89 -39.49 -42.51
C LYS A 239 123.25 -40.10 -42.14
N VAL A 240 123.40 -41.37 -42.53
CA VAL A 240 124.60 -42.23 -42.58
C VAL A 240 125.49 -41.72 -43.75
N GLU A 241 126.83 -41.63 -43.75
CA GLU A 241 127.93 -41.94 -42.83
C GLU A 241 129.24 -41.24 -43.33
N LYS A 242 130.17 -41.02 -42.38
CA LYS A 242 131.66 -41.06 -42.40
C LYS A 242 132.58 -40.18 -43.28
N ASP A 243 133.70 -39.89 -42.59
CA ASP A 243 135.03 -39.41 -43.00
C ASP A 243 135.04 -38.01 -43.63
N TRP A 244 135.40 -36.96 -42.87
CA TRP A 244 136.67 -36.71 -42.15
C TRP A 244 136.46 -35.84 -40.90
#